data_AF-A0A266N534-F1
#
_entry.id   AF-A0A266N534-F1
#
_cell.length_a   1.000
_cell.length_b   1.000
_cell.length_c   1.000
_cell.angle_alpha   90.00
_cell.angle_beta   90.00
_cell.angle_gamma   90.00
#
_symmetry.space_group_name_H-M   'P 1'
#
loop_
_entity.id
_entity.type
_entity.pdbx_description
1 polymer ?
#
loop_
_entity_poly.entity_id
_entity_poly.type
_entity_poly.pdbx_seq_one_letter_code
_entity_poly.pdbx_strand_id
1 'polypeptide(L)'
;MRNLELYGLAKVNKELHERAVVVDRLSSLGEKTARIMAWQCFIQDQLKLDDRNETTSNLARIKHGEAIAAFWETGDQMDIESDSFVSYFFDELGVINRKVTKKGVQVAFYIFVALGLFGLYKLFFH
;
A
#
# COMPACT_ATOMS: atom_id res chain seq x y z
N MET A 1 5.47 -16.29 -2.40
CA MET A 1 4.74 -16.21 -1.12
C MET A 1 3.69 -15.13 -1.27
N ARG A 2 2.44 -15.42 -0.91
CA ARG A 2 1.32 -14.47 -1.07
C ARG A 2 1.35 -13.41 0.04
N ASN A 3 0.90 -12.20 -0.24
CA ASN A 3 0.81 -11.10 0.71
C ASN A 3 -0.04 -11.49 1.92
N LEU A 4 -1.16 -12.19 1.70
CA LEU A 4 -2.04 -12.65 2.79
C LEU A 4 -1.37 -13.71 3.68
N GLU A 5 -0.44 -14.51 3.14
CA GLU A 5 0.36 -15.47 3.90
C GLU A 5 1.46 -14.76 4.69
N LEU A 6 2.10 -13.76 4.09
CA LEU A 6 3.20 -13.01 4.68
C LEU A 6 2.75 -12.11 5.84
N TYR A 7 1.64 -11.39 5.65
CA TYR A 7 1.16 -10.38 6.60
C TYR A 7 0.00 -10.88 7.49
N GLY A 8 -0.58 -12.03 7.14
CA GLY A 8 -1.66 -12.69 7.88
C GLY A 8 -3.05 -12.24 7.43
N LEU A 9 -3.81 -13.17 6.86
CA LEU A 9 -5.16 -12.95 6.31
C LEU A 9 -6.09 -12.18 7.24
N ALA A 10 -6.23 -12.61 8.50
CA ALA A 10 -7.14 -11.98 9.46
C ALA A 10 -6.76 -10.51 9.73
N LYS A 11 -5.47 -10.21 9.80
CA LYS A 11 -4.98 -8.84 10.00
C LYS A 11 -5.26 -7.99 8.77
N VAL A 12 -4.92 -8.48 7.58
CA VAL A 12 -5.14 -7.75 6.32
C VAL A 12 -6.62 -7.45 6.11
N ASN A 13 -7.50 -8.42 6.33
CA ASN A 13 -8.95 -8.23 6.18
C ASN A 13 -9.51 -7.22 7.17
N LYS A 14 -9.05 -7.24 8.43
CA LYS A 14 -9.45 -6.25 9.44
C LYS A 14 -9.06 -4.84 9.01
N GLU A 15 -7.80 -4.64 8.62
CA GLU A 15 -7.29 -3.32 8.22
C GLU A 15 -7.98 -2.83 6.94
N LEU A 16 -8.26 -3.72 5.97
CA LEU A 16 -9.01 -3.39 4.77
C LEU A 16 -10.44 -2.93 5.10
N HIS A 17 -11.13 -3.64 6.00
CA HIS A 17 -12.48 -3.28 6.40
C HIS A 17 -12.52 -1.92 7.10
N GLU A 18 -11.60 -1.67 8.04
CA GLU A 18 -11.46 -0.36 8.69
C GLU A 18 -11.14 0.74 7.67
N ARG A 19 -10.28 0.43 6.69
CA ARG A 19 -9.88 1.40 5.66
C ARG A 19 -11.01 1.72 4.69
N ALA A 20 -11.83 0.74 4.30
CA ALA A 20 -12.98 0.94 3.44
C ALA A 20 -13.94 2.00 4.02
N VAL A 21 -14.20 1.97 5.33
CA VAL A 21 -15.05 2.98 6.02
C VAL A 21 -14.44 4.39 5.94
N VAL A 22 -13.11 4.51 5.99
CA VAL A 22 -12.44 5.81 5.88
C VAL A 22 -12.45 6.32 4.45
N VAL A 23 -12.19 5.44 3.48
CA VAL A 23 -12.18 5.78 2.05
C VAL A 23 -13.57 6.19 1.59
N ASP A 24 -14.62 5.52 2.06
CA ASP A 24 -16.01 5.84 1.71
C ASP A 24 -16.42 7.29 2.03
N ARG A 25 -15.79 7.90 3.04
CA ARG A 25 -16.03 9.29 3.45
C ARG A 25 -15.37 10.35 2.57
N LEU A 26 -14.50 9.96 1.64
CA LEU A 26 -13.87 10.90 0.71
C LEU A 26 -14.93 11.51 -0.23
N SER A 27 -14.67 12.70 -0.75
CA SER A 27 -15.58 13.35 -1.70
C SER A 27 -15.35 12.88 -3.14
N SER A 28 -14.09 12.66 -3.52
CA SER A 28 -13.71 12.28 -4.88
C SER A 28 -13.92 10.79 -5.13
N LEU A 29 -14.63 10.46 -6.21
CA LEU A 29 -14.89 9.08 -6.59
C LEU A 29 -13.62 8.42 -7.16
N GLY A 30 -12.85 9.15 -7.95
CA GLY A 30 -11.57 8.72 -8.49
C GLY A 30 -10.55 8.47 -7.40
N GLU A 31 -10.47 9.33 -6.37
CA GLU A 31 -9.59 9.10 -5.22
C GLU A 31 -10.00 7.82 -4.46
N LYS A 32 -11.31 7.62 -4.23
CA LYS A 32 -11.82 6.38 -3.62
C LYS A 32 -11.36 5.16 -4.40
N THR A 33 -11.57 5.20 -5.71
CA THR A 33 -11.25 4.09 -6.60
C THR A 33 -9.75 3.81 -6.63
N ALA A 34 -8.90 4.83 -6.70
CA ALA A 34 -7.44 4.67 -6.63
C ALA A 34 -7.01 3.96 -5.34
N ARG A 35 -7.55 4.38 -4.20
CA ARG A 35 -7.23 3.80 -2.89
C ARG A 35 -7.74 2.36 -2.76
N ILE A 36 -8.98 2.08 -3.16
CA ILE A 36 -9.53 0.72 -3.11
C ILE A 36 -8.78 -0.21 -4.06
N MET A 37 -8.44 0.25 -5.26
CA MET A 37 -7.68 -0.55 -6.22
C MET A 37 -6.28 -0.88 -5.70
N ALA A 38 -5.61 0.02 -4.97
CA ALA A 38 -4.33 -0.29 -4.33
C ALA A 38 -4.45 -1.47 -3.35
N TRP A 39 -5.50 -1.47 -2.52
CA TRP A 39 -5.80 -2.60 -1.63
C TRP A 39 -6.13 -3.88 -2.39
N GLN A 40 -6.94 -3.81 -3.45
CA GLN A 40 -7.28 -4.96 -4.28
C GLN A 40 -6.04 -5.57 -4.93
N CYS A 41 -5.16 -4.75 -5.50
CA CYS A 41 -3.91 -5.22 -6.09
C CYS A 41 -3.01 -5.89 -5.04
N PHE A 42 -2.95 -5.35 -3.82
CA PHE A 42 -2.20 -5.94 -2.73
C PHE A 42 -2.77 -7.31 -2.29
N ILE A 43 -4.08 -7.43 -2.08
CA ILE A 43 -4.69 -8.71 -1.65
C ILE A 43 -4.69 -9.78 -2.74
N GLN A 44 -4.67 -9.37 -4.02
CA GLN A 44 -4.61 -10.26 -5.18
C GLN A 44 -3.17 -10.58 -5.61
N ASP A 45 -2.18 -10.20 -4.81
CA ASP A 45 -0.75 -10.43 -5.09
C ASP A 45 -0.26 -9.82 -6.42
N GLN A 46 -0.96 -8.81 -6.96
CA GLN A 46 -0.58 -8.09 -8.19
C GLN A 46 0.55 -7.07 -7.94
N LEU A 47 0.79 -6.71 -6.68
CA LEU A 47 1.94 -5.90 -6.27
C LEU A 47 2.49 -6.40 -4.94
N LYS A 48 3.78 -6.14 -4.72
CA LYS A 48 4.44 -6.26 -3.43
C LYS A 48 4.89 -4.89 -2.94
N LEU A 49 5.03 -4.76 -1.63
CA LEU A 49 5.43 -3.49 -1.00
C LEU A 49 6.90 -3.13 -1.25
N ASP A 50 7.71 -4.08 -1.72
CA ASP A 50 9.11 -3.92 -2.10
C ASP A 50 9.32 -3.82 -3.63
N ASP A 51 8.24 -3.76 -4.42
CA ASP A 51 8.33 -3.57 -5.86
C ASP A 51 8.93 -2.19 -6.22
N ARG A 52 9.59 -2.13 -7.37
CA ARG A 52 10.18 -0.88 -7.87
C ARG A 52 9.07 0.14 -8.17
N ASN A 53 9.30 1.39 -7.81
CA ASN A 53 8.36 2.49 -8.06
C ASN A 53 7.92 2.58 -9.53
N GLU A 54 8.80 2.30 -10.48
CA GLU A 54 8.44 2.30 -11.90
C GLU A 54 7.41 1.22 -12.25
N THR A 55 7.60 0.00 -11.74
CA THR A 55 6.66 -1.12 -11.91
C THR A 55 5.30 -0.78 -11.29
N THR A 56 5.32 -0.26 -10.06
CA THR A 56 4.11 0.13 -9.32
C THR A 56 3.38 1.29 -10.01
N SER A 57 4.11 2.27 -10.55
CA SER A 57 3.52 3.39 -11.29
C SER A 57 2.85 2.92 -12.59
N ASN A 58 3.48 2.00 -13.32
CA ASN A 58 2.89 1.43 -14.52
C ASN A 58 1.63 0.62 -14.19
N LEU A 59 1.63 -0.15 -13.10
CA LEU A 59 0.44 -0.83 -12.61
C LEU A 59 -0.68 0.17 -12.26
N ALA A 60 -0.37 1.23 -11.52
CA ALA A 60 -1.34 2.26 -11.16
C ALA A 60 -1.96 2.94 -12.39
N ARG A 61 -1.17 3.18 -13.45
CA ARG A 61 -1.69 3.70 -14.74
C ARG A 61 -2.62 2.72 -15.45
N ILE A 62 -2.29 1.43 -15.45
CA ILE A 62 -3.17 0.39 -15.99
C ILE A 62 -4.49 0.37 -15.22
N LYS A 63 -4.43 0.42 -13.89
CA LYS A 63 -5.61 0.47 -13.01
C LYS A 63 -6.45 1.72 -13.19
N HIS A 64 -5.83 2.87 -13.47
CA HIS A 64 -6.55 4.07 -13.87
C HIS A 64 -7.35 3.86 -15.16
N GLY A 65 -6.76 3.21 -16.17
CA GLY A 65 -7.46 2.85 -17.40
C GLY A 65 -8.64 1.90 -17.16
N GLU A 66 -8.45 0.88 -16.31
CA GLU A 66 -9.53 -0.03 -15.88
C GLU A 66 -10.66 0.72 -15.16
N ALA A 67 -10.31 1.69 -14.30
CA ALA A 67 -11.28 2.49 -13.57
C ALA A 67 -12.08 3.41 -14.49
N ILE A 68 -11.44 4.04 -15.49
CA ILE A 68 -12.13 4.84 -16.50
C ILE A 68 -13.14 3.99 -17.27
N ALA A 69 -12.74 2.79 -17.70
CA ALA A 69 -13.63 1.88 -18.40
C ALA A 69 -14.85 1.50 -17.55
N ALA A 70 -14.63 1.17 -16.27
CA ALA A 70 -15.71 0.85 -15.34
C ALA A 70 -16.67 2.04 -15.10
N PHE A 71 -16.15 3.27 -14.98
CA PHE A 71 -16.97 4.46 -14.79
C PHE A 71 -17.82 4.76 -16.02
N TRP A 72 -17.28 4.51 -17.21
CA TRP A 72 -18.03 4.67 -18.45
C TRP A 72 -19.23 3.72 -18.53
N GLU A 73 -19.10 2.49 -18.02
CA GLU A 73 -20.20 1.53 -17.94
C GLU A 73 -21.28 1.92 -16.92
N THR A 74 -20.91 2.57 -15.81
CA THR A 74 -21.86 3.01 -14.77
C THR A 74 -22.48 4.38 -15.03
N GLY A 75 -21.96 5.12 -16.01
CA GLY A 75 -22.37 6.50 -16.30
C GLY A 75 -21.74 7.54 -15.37
N ASP A 76 -20.77 7.14 -14.55
CA ASP A 76 -19.98 8.04 -13.72
C ASP A 76 -18.84 8.66 -14.53
N GLN A 77 -18.29 9.78 -14.04
CA GLN A 77 -17.13 10.43 -14.66
C GLN A 77 -15.94 10.39 -13.73
N MET A 78 -14.77 10.10 -14.29
CA MET A 78 -13.52 10.15 -13.56
C MET A 78 -13.20 11.61 -13.26
N ASP A 79 -13.18 11.96 -11.98
CA ASP A 79 -13.03 13.33 -11.48
C ASP A 79 -11.56 13.70 -11.17
N ILE A 80 -10.62 12.79 -11.42
CA ILE A 80 -9.18 13.01 -11.23
C ILE A 80 -8.39 12.61 -12.46
N GLU A 81 -7.24 13.25 -12.67
CA GLU A 81 -6.32 12.91 -13.75
C GLU A 81 -5.47 11.68 -13.40
N SER A 82 -4.87 11.07 -14.42
CA SER A 82 -4.01 9.89 -14.26
C SER A 82 -2.89 10.09 -13.24
N ASP A 83 -2.23 11.25 -13.23
CA ASP A 83 -1.11 11.50 -12.31
C ASP A 83 -1.61 11.63 -10.86
N SER A 84 -2.78 12.23 -10.66
CA SER A 84 -3.44 12.28 -9.34
C SER A 84 -3.84 10.88 -8.88
N PHE A 85 -4.40 10.06 -9.78
CA PHE A 85 -4.74 8.67 -9.50
C PHE A 85 -3.50 7.87 -9.05
N VAL A 86 -2.40 7.99 -9.79
CA VAL A 86 -1.13 7.33 -9.45
C VAL A 86 -0.64 7.81 -8.08
N SER A 87 -0.69 9.11 -7.80
CA SER A 87 -0.30 9.66 -6.49
C SER A 87 -1.13 9.07 -5.35
N TYR A 88 -2.46 9.06 -5.46
CA TYR A 88 -3.34 8.49 -4.43
C TYR A 88 -3.14 6.99 -4.24
N PHE A 89 -2.85 6.27 -5.33
CA PHE A 89 -2.52 4.86 -5.28
C PHE A 89 -1.23 4.62 -4.47
N PHE A 90 -0.17 5.40 -4.72
CA PHE A 90 1.09 5.33 -3.95
C PHE A 90 0.91 5.71 -2.48
N ASP A 91 0.16 6.78 -2.20
CA ASP A 91 -0.16 7.17 -0.83
C ASP A 91 -0.84 6.03 -0.07
N GLU A 92 -1.74 5.32 -0.75
CA GLU A 92 -2.43 4.18 -0.16
C GLU A 92 -1.49 2.98 0.08
N LEU A 93 -0.51 2.74 -0.79
CA LEU A 93 0.52 1.73 -0.52
C LEU A 93 1.33 2.05 0.74
N GLY A 94 1.61 3.34 0.99
CA GLY A 94 2.20 3.79 2.25
C GLY A 94 1.32 3.46 3.47
N VAL A 95 0.01 3.64 3.33
CA VAL A 95 -0.97 3.25 4.37
C VAL A 95 -0.97 1.74 4.58
N ILE A 96 -1.06 0.95 3.50
CA ILE A 96 -1.03 -0.52 3.54
C ILE A 96 0.22 -0.98 4.27
N ASN A 97 1.40 -0.53 3.85
CA ASN A 97 2.67 -0.91 4.46
C ASN A 97 2.68 -0.65 5.97
N ARG A 98 2.26 0.55 6.40
CA ARG A 98 2.20 0.92 7.82
C ARG A 98 1.22 0.05 8.62
N LYS A 99 0.10 -0.36 8.03
CA LYS A 99 -0.94 -1.15 8.71
C LYS A 99 -0.61 -2.64 8.75
N VAL A 100 -0.18 -3.22 7.63
CA VAL A 100 0.03 -4.67 7.50
C VAL A 100 1.37 -5.12 8.06
N THR A 101 2.41 -4.28 8.01
CA THR A 101 3.69 -4.56 8.66
C THR A 101 3.54 -4.49 10.18
N LYS A 102 3.91 -5.55 10.91
CA LYS A 102 3.78 -5.60 12.38
C LYS A 102 4.79 -4.63 13.02
N LYS A 103 4.33 -3.77 13.95
CA LYS A 103 5.19 -2.91 14.79
C LYS A 103 6.34 -3.67 15.46
N GLY A 104 6.12 -4.94 15.84
CA GLY A 104 7.15 -5.78 16.47
C GLY A 104 8.36 -6.07 15.57
N VAL A 105 8.19 -6.14 14.24
CA VAL A 105 9.32 -6.32 13.31
C VAL A 105 10.13 -5.03 13.19
N GLN A 106 9.47 -3.87 13.20
CA GLN A 106 10.16 -2.58 13.23
C GLN A 106 10.97 -2.41 14.52
N VAL A 107 10.38 -2.72 15.69
CA VAL A 107 11.07 -2.63 16.99
C VAL A 107 12.22 -3.62 17.08
N ALA A 108 12.02 -4.88 16.66
CA ALA A 108 13.10 -5.87 16.63
C ALA A 108 14.25 -5.42 15.71
N PHE A 109 13.95 -4.90 14.51
CA PHE A 109 14.95 -4.36 13.60
C PHE A 109 15.75 -3.22 14.25
N TYR A 110 15.09 -2.25 14.87
CA TYR A 110 15.79 -1.15 15.56
C TYR A 110 16.65 -1.64 16.74
N ILE A 111 16.18 -2.64 17.51
CA ILE A 111 16.97 -3.25 18.60
C ILE A 111 18.21 -3.95 18.03
N PHE A 112 18.07 -4.74 16.97
CA PHE A 112 19.20 -5.44 16.34
C PHE A 112 20.22 -4.46 15.73
N VAL A 113 19.77 -3.38 15.09
CA VAL A 113 20.66 -2.32 14.57
C VAL A 113 21.39 -1.61 15.71
N ALA A 114 20.69 -1.25 16.79
CA ALA A 114 21.30 -0.61 17.95
C ALA A 114 22.35 -1.53 18.62
N LEU A 115 22.05 -2.82 18.76
CA LEU A 115 23.00 -3.81 19.29
C LEU A 115 24.20 -4.01 18.37
N GLY A 116 24.00 -4.03 17.04
CA GLY A 116 25.08 -4.13 16.06
C GLY A 116 26.03 -2.93 16.10
N LEU A 117 25.48 -1.70 16.15
CA LEU A 117 26.27 -0.48 16.29
C LEU A 117 27.04 -0.44 17.62
N PHE A 118 26.40 -0.86 18.72
CA PHE A 118 27.05 -0.95 20.02
C PHE A 118 28.19 -1.99 20.02
N GLY A 119 27.98 -3.14 19.39
CA GLY A 119 29.01 -4.18 19.24
C GLY A 119 30.20 -3.69 18.42
N LEU A 120 29.96 -3.02 17.29
CA LEU A 120 31.02 -2.42 16.47
C LEU A 120 31.78 -1.32 17.23
N TYR A 121 31.08 -0.43 17.92
CA TYR A 121 31.69 0.61 18.73
C TYR A 121 32.66 0.01 19.76
N LYS A 122 32.23 -1.05 20.47
CA LYS A 122 33.07 -1.73 21.46
C LYS A 122 34.30 -2.43 20.85
N LEU A 123 34.24 -2.83 19.58
CA LEU A 123 35.33 -3.53 18.87
C LEU A 123 36.40 -2.59 18.32
N PHE A 124 36.03 -1.34 17.98
CA PHE A 124 36.94 -0.36 17.40
C PHE A 124 37.47 0.68 18.40
N PHE A 125 36.77 0.90 19.53
CA PHE A 125 37.12 1.93 20.52
C PHE A 125 37.49 1.35 21.90
N HIS A 126 37.77 0.05 21.98
CA HIS A 126 38.35 -0.64 23.14
C HIS A 126 39.53 -1.50 22.68
#